data_AF-A0A1F8QBC2-F1
#
_entry.id   AF-A0A1F8QBC2-F1
#
_cell.length_a   1.000
_cell.length_b   1.000
_cell.length_c   1.000
_cell.angle_alpha   90.00
_cell.angle_beta   90.00
_cell.angle_gamma   90.00
#
_symmetry.space_group_name_H-M   'P 1'
#
loop_
_entity.id
_entity.type
_entity.pdbx_description
1 polymer ?
#
loop_
_entity_poly.entity_id
_entity_poly.type
_entity_poly.pdbx_seq_one_letter_code
_entity_poly.pdbx_strand_id
1 'polypeptide(L)'
;MASTPANSLRIQVYRNTARVLNCLTILILMGATISVGIFFLIYLNPYLPMNPFPPPTLPATAFIPSPTATIHLNLPATWTPTFTLIPTDTQPPEPTATDLPTATLFTLLTPSHTPTSTNPPSGYIYEIQAGSPYYISNLYYPEKGCNWMGVGGQVVDMSGAPVTGLIIRLGGALTGLQLSPPLLSLTGVAPNYGQSGYEFTLADKPTASIASLWLQLLDQAGIALSRQFSFDTFAECEKNLIIINFTQVR
;
A
#
# COMPACT_ATOMS: atom_id res chain seq x y z
N MET A 1 -22.31 61.06 -49.02
CA MET A 1 -22.82 59.71 -48.72
C MET A 1 -23.02 59.61 -47.22
N ALA A 2 -24.25 59.82 -46.75
CA ALA A 2 -24.61 59.79 -45.34
C ALA A 2 -24.83 58.33 -44.91
N SER A 3 -24.06 57.87 -43.91
CA SER A 3 -24.28 56.56 -43.30
C SER A 3 -25.61 56.56 -42.54
N THR A 4 -26.48 55.61 -42.87
CA THR A 4 -27.78 55.44 -42.23
C THR A 4 -27.63 55.09 -40.74
N PRO A 5 -28.46 55.65 -39.83
CA PRO A 5 -28.31 55.54 -38.38
C PRO A 5 -28.38 54.10 -37.82
N ALA A 6 -28.97 53.17 -38.57
CA ALA A 6 -28.98 51.75 -38.20
C ALA A 6 -27.58 51.09 -38.29
N ASN A 7 -26.70 51.60 -39.15
CA ASN A 7 -25.37 51.02 -39.36
C ASN A 7 -24.37 51.48 -38.29
N SER A 8 -24.51 52.71 -37.79
CA SER A 8 -23.68 53.24 -36.69
C SER A 8 -23.95 52.54 -35.36
N LEU A 9 -25.21 52.22 -35.05
CA LEU A 9 -25.59 51.48 -33.85
C LEU A 9 -25.03 50.04 -33.84
N ARG A 10 -25.09 49.33 -34.97
CA ARG A 10 -24.52 47.97 -35.10
C ARG A 10 -23.00 47.95 -34.91
N ILE A 11 -22.29 48.93 -35.50
CA ILE A 11 -20.84 49.07 -35.35
C ILE A 11 -20.48 49.39 -33.88
N GLN A 12 -21.27 50.21 -33.20
CA GLN A 12 -21.05 50.56 -31.80
C GLN A 12 -21.26 49.37 -30.85
N VAL A 13 -22.31 48.57 -31.08
CA VAL A 13 -22.55 47.33 -30.30
C VAL A 13 -21.41 46.34 -30.52
N TYR A 14 -21.02 46.09 -31.78
CA TYR A 14 -19.90 45.20 -32.10
C TYR A 14 -18.59 45.65 -31.43
N ARG A 15 -18.29 46.95 -31.47
CA ARG A 15 -17.10 47.54 -30.83
C ARG A 15 -17.11 47.36 -29.31
N ASN A 16 -18.27 47.48 -28.68
CA ASN A 16 -18.41 47.29 -27.23
C ASN A 16 -18.27 45.81 -26.85
N THR A 17 -18.91 44.90 -27.59
CA THR A 17 -18.76 43.45 -27.39
C THR A 17 -17.31 43.00 -27.60
N ALA A 18 -16.63 43.50 -28.64
CA ALA A 18 -15.22 43.20 -28.89
C ALA A 18 -14.31 43.69 -27.76
N ARG A 19 -14.57 44.88 -27.19
CA ARG A 19 -13.82 45.38 -26.02
C ARG A 19 -14.02 44.48 -24.80
N VAL A 20 -15.25 44.05 -24.53
CA VAL A 20 -15.56 43.14 -23.41
C VAL A 20 -14.85 41.80 -23.60
N LEU A 21 -14.92 41.22 -24.80
CA LEU A 21 -14.26 39.95 -25.11
C LEU A 21 -12.73 40.07 -25.02
N ASN A 22 -12.14 41.17 -25.49
CA ASN A 22 -10.69 41.40 -25.36
C ASN A 22 -10.27 41.52 -23.89
N CYS A 23 -11.03 42.25 -23.06
CA CYS A 23 -10.77 42.32 -21.61
C CYS A 23 -10.89 40.94 -20.94
N LEU A 24 -11.91 40.16 -21.30
CA LEU A 24 -12.10 38.81 -20.77
C LEU A 24 -10.92 37.89 -21.14
N THR A 25 -10.48 37.93 -22.41
CA THR A 25 -9.33 37.16 -22.87
C THR A 25 -8.05 37.54 -22.12
N ILE A 26 -7.81 38.84 -21.89
CA ILE A 26 -6.64 39.31 -21.11
C ILE A 26 -6.70 38.78 -19.67
N LEU A 27 -7.87 38.82 -19.01
CA LEU A 27 -8.03 38.31 -17.65
C LEU A 27 -7.79 36.79 -17.58
N ILE A 28 -8.30 36.03 -18.55
CA ILE A 28 -8.07 34.58 -18.63
C ILE A 28 -6.58 34.26 -18.84
N LEU A 29 -5.91 34.97 -19.75
CA LEU A 29 -4.47 34.79 -20.01
C LEU A 29 -3.61 35.15 -18.79
N MET A 30 -3.96 36.22 -18.08
CA MET A 30 -3.30 36.59 -16.84
C MET A 30 -3.51 35.51 -15.77
N GLY A 31 -4.74 35.03 -15.59
CA GLY A 31 -5.07 33.93 -14.68
C GLY A 31 -4.30 32.65 -14.99
N ALA A 32 -4.26 32.24 -16.26
CA ALA A 32 -3.51 31.06 -16.70
C ALA A 32 -2.00 31.21 -16.41
N THR A 33 -1.43 32.38 -16.67
CA THR A 33 -0.01 32.66 -16.39
C THR A 33 0.29 32.60 -14.90
N ILE A 34 -0.59 33.16 -14.07
CA ILE A 34 -0.47 33.08 -12.60
C ILE A 34 -0.57 31.63 -12.13
N SER A 35 -1.53 30.85 -12.63
CA SER A 35 -1.67 29.44 -12.28
C SER A 35 -0.41 28.65 -12.61
N VAL A 36 0.15 28.81 -13.82
CA VAL A 36 1.42 28.16 -14.22
C VAL A 36 2.56 28.58 -13.29
N GLY A 37 2.65 29.87 -12.94
CA GLY A 37 3.65 30.35 -11.98
C GLY A 37 3.53 29.71 -10.60
N ILE A 38 2.31 29.56 -10.09
CA ILE A 38 2.04 28.90 -8.81
C ILE A 38 2.47 27.42 -8.86
N PHE A 39 2.09 26.69 -9.91
CA PHE A 39 2.50 25.29 -10.07
C PHE A 39 4.02 25.15 -10.17
N PHE A 40 4.69 26.06 -10.90
CA PHE A 40 6.15 26.06 -11.01
C PHE A 40 6.83 26.33 -9.65
N LEU A 41 6.28 27.24 -8.83
CA LEU A 41 6.79 27.49 -7.48
C LEU A 41 6.59 26.29 -6.56
N ILE A 42 5.45 25.61 -6.63
CA ILE A 42 5.19 24.36 -5.88
C ILE A 42 6.16 23.26 -6.30
N TYR A 43 6.47 23.15 -7.60
CA TYR A 43 7.45 22.19 -8.10
C TYR A 43 8.86 22.45 -7.54
N LEU A 44 9.28 23.71 -7.47
CA LEU A 44 10.59 24.06 -6.89
C LEU A 44 10.65 23.87 -5.37
N ASN A 45 9.54 24.15 -4.67
CA ASN A 45 9.44 23.93 -3.23
C ASN A 45 8.04 23.38 -2.85
N PRO A 46 7.91 22.06 -2.65
CA PRO A 46 6.62 21.43 -2.39
C PRO A 46 6.08 21.70 -0.98
N TYR A 47 6.89 22.30 -0.08
CA TYR A 47 6.49 22.64 1.28
C TYR A 47 5.86 24.03 1.42
N LEU A 48 5.63 24.75 0.31
CA LEU A 48 4.94 26.05 0.34
C LEU A 48 3.50 25.90 0.86
N PRO A 49 2.98 26.86 1.65
CA PRO A 49 1.63 26.80 2.22
C PRO A 49 0.52 26.87 1.17
N MET A 50 0.83 27.30 -0.06
CA MET A 50 -0.11 27.32 -1.19
C MET A 50 -0.18 25.98 -1.93
N ASN A 51 0.63 24.98 -1.56
CA ASN A 51 0.47 23.63 -2.08
C ASN A 51 -0.68 22.92 -1.33
N PRO A 52 -1.79 22.55 -2.01
CA PRO A 52 -2.88 21.81 -1.36
C PRO A 52 -2.49 20.38 -0.96
N PHE A 53 -1.36 19.87 -1.46
CA PHE A 53 -0.85 18.53 -1.19
C PHE A 53 0.63 18.59 -0.74
N PRO A 54 0.94 19.17 0.44
CA PRO A 54 2.31 19.18 0.94
C PRO A 54 2.77 17.73 1.22
N PRO A 55 4.04 17.40 0.96
CA PRO A 55 4.59 16.09 1.31
C PRO A 55 4.42 15.82 2.82
N PRO A 56 4.27 14.55 3.24
CA PRO A 56 4.20 14.20 4.65
C PRO A 56 5.42 14.76 5.41
N THR A 57 5.17 15.62 6.39
CA THR A 57 6.22 16.09 7.30
C THR A 57 6.69 14.88 8.11
N LEU A 58 7.95 14.47 7.89
CA LEU A 58 8.56 13.40 8.67
C LEU A 58 8.47 13.77 10.16
N PRO A 59 8.08 12.83 11.05
CA PRO A 59 8.11 13.09 12.48
C PRO A 59 9.55 13.44 12.90
N ALA A 60 9.68 14.35 13.87
CA ALA A 60 10.99 14.69 14.43
C ALA A 60 11.69 13.41 14.91
N THR A 61 12.92 13.18 14.45
CA THR A 61 13.73 12.03 14.89
C THR A 61 13.85 12.05 16.41
N ALA A 62 13.19 11.09 17.07
CA ALA A 62 13.34 10.89 18.49
C ALA A 62 14.78 10.42 18.77
N PHE A 63 15.57 11.28 19.41
CA PHE A 63 16.88 10.88 19.94
C PHE A 63 16.67 9.98 21.14
N ILE A 64 16.84 8.67 20.93
CA ILE A 64 16.96 7.71 22.02
C ILE A 64 18.43 7.77 22.46
N PRO A 65 18.77 8.13 23.71
CA PRO A 65 20.13 8.04 24.17
C PRO A 65 20.57 6.58 24.13
N SER A 66 21.47 6.24 23.21
CA SER A 66 22.11 4.93 23.17
C SER A 66 23.13 4.87 24.30
N PRO A 67 23.01 3.94 25.27
CA PRO A 67 24.09 3.69 26.21
C PRO A 67 25.24 3.02 25.46
N THR A 68 26.19 3.82 24.97
CA THR A 68 27.44 3.31 24.44
C THR A 68 28.22 2.70 25.60
N ALA A 69 28.28 1.37 25.67
CA ALA A 69 29.17 0.66 26.58
C ALA A 69 30.61 0.86 26.10
N THR A 70 31.31 1.84 26.68
CA THR A 70 32.75 2.02 26.50
C THR A 70 33.46 0.84 27.16
N ILE A 71 33.98 -0.10 26.36
CA ILE A 71 34.83 -1.18 26.88
C ILE A 71 36.17 -0.57 27.28
N HIS A 72 36.41 -0.44 28.59
CA HIS A 72 37.69 -0.05 29.16
C HIS A 72 38.54 -1.33 29.33
N LEU A 73 39.46 -1.58 28.39
CA LEU A 73 40.34 -2.73 28.43
C LEU A 73 41.55 -2.45 29.34
N ASN A 74 41.36 -2.59 30.66
CA ASN A 74 42.49 -2.61 31.60
C ASN A 74 43.00 -4.05 31.71
N LEU A 75 44.10 -4.37 31.01
CA LEU A 75 44.81 -5.63 31.25
C LEU A 75 45.62 -5.52 32.56
N PRO A 76 45.40 -6.40 33.55
CA PRO A 76 46.26 -6.46 34.73
C PRO A 76 47.62 -7.09 34.41
N ALA A 77 48.66 -6.65 35.12
CA ALA A 77 50.01 -7.21 35.02
C ALA A 77 50.05 -8.67 35.49
N THR A 78 50.72 -9.52 34.72
CA THR A 78 50.98 -10.93 34.99
C THR A 78 51.71 -11.12 36.32
N TRP A 79 51.12 -11.89 37.25
CA TRP A 79 51.79 -12.34 38.47
C TRP A 79 51.83 -13.87 38.56
N THR A 80 53.02 -14.36 38.90
CA THR A 80 53.43 -15.73 39.19
C THR A 80 52.57 -16.36 40.29
N PRO A 81 52.15 -17.63 40.20
CA PRO A 81 51.35 -18.25 41.25
C PRO A 81 52.21 -18.50 42.50
N THR A 82 51.86 -17.83 43.60
CA THR A 82 52.36 -18.15 44.95
C THR A 82 51.27 -18.92 45.69
N PHE A 83 51.56 -20.15 46.10
CA PHE A 83 50.63 -20.97 46.87
C PHE A 83 50.32 -20.30 48.21
N THR A 84 49.04 -20.06 48.50
CA THR A 84 48.55 -19.53 49.78
C THR A 84 47.55 -20.51 50.37
N LEU A 85 47.72 -20.78 51.67
CA LEU A 85 47.05 -21.81 52.45
C LEU A 85 45.53 -21.53 52.62
N ILE A 86 44.77 -22.62 52.59
CA ILE A 86 43.31 -22.71 52.69
C ILE A 86 42.80 -22.22 54.06
N PRO A 87 41.83 -21.28 54.11
CA PRO A 87 41.01 -21.06 55.31
C PRO A 87 39.79 -21.99 55.33
N THR A 88 39.51 -22.51 56.52
CA THR A 88 38.42 -23.42 56.89
C THR A 88 37.02 -22.86 56.61
N ASP A 89 36.19 -23.70 56.01
CA ASP A 89 34.78 -23.46 55.69
C ASP A 89 33.94 -23.27 56.96
N THR A 90 33.21 -22.16 57.03
CA THR A 90 32.19 -21.91 58.06
C THR A 90 30.86 -21.75 57.32
N GLN A 91 30.00 -22.76 57.42
CA GLN A 91 28.72 -22.84 56.75
C GLN A 91 27.71 -21.80 57.33
N PRO A 92 27.14 -20.89 56.52
CA PRO A 92 26.02 -20.05 56.91
C PRO A 92 24.69 -20.83 56.84
N PRO A 93 23.66 -20.45 57.61
CA PRO A 93 22.38 -21.17 57.64
C PRO A 93 21.63 -21.08 56.30
N GLU A 94 21.02 -22.22 55.94
CA GLU A 94 20.26 -22.44 54.71
C GLU A 94 19.01 -21.54 54.63
N PRO A 95 18.76 -20.85 53.50
CA PRO A 95 17.53 -20.08 53.32
C PRO A 95 16.33 -21.01 53.12
N THR A 96 15.28 -20.81 53.93
CA THR A 96 14.00 -21.50 53.83
C THR A 96 13.31 -21.19 52.50
N ALA A 97 12.85 -22.22 51.79
CA ALA A 97 12.11 -22.10 50.55
C ALA A 97 10.78 -21.37 50.78
N THR A 98 10.62 -20.20 50.16
CA THR A 98 9.34 -19.51 50.02
C THR A 98 8.57 -20.13 48.86
N ASP A 99 7.35 -20.58 49.10
CA ASP A 99 6.49 -21.17 48.08
C ASP A 99 6.28 -20.22 46.89
N LEU A 100 6.56 -20.74 45.68
CA LEU A 100 6.37 -20.04 44.42
C LEU A 100 4.86 -19.88 44.14
N PRO A 101 4.37 -18.71 43.69
CA PRO A 101 2.96 -18.54 43.34
C PRO A 101 2.57 -19.55 42.25
N THR A 102 1.53 -20.34 42.55
CA THR A 102 0.94 -21.30 41.63
C THR A 102 0.42 -20.56 40.41
N ALA A 103 0.86 -20.96 39.21
CA ALA A 103 0.33 -20.46 37.95
C ALA A 103 -1.16 -20.86 37.83
N THR A 104 -2.06 -19.95 38.16
CA THR A 104 -3.46 -20.05 37.74
C THR A 104 -3.50 -20.00 36.22
N LEU A 105 -3.88 -21.12 35.59
CA LEU A 105 -4.24 -21.19 34.19
C LEU A 105 -5.46 -20.30 33.94
N PHE A 106 -5.23 -19.08 33.50
CA PHE A 106 -6.26 -18.29 32.84
C PHE A 106 -6.31 -18.78 31.39
N THR A 107 -7.36 -19.51 31.03
CA THR A 107 -7.69 -19.78 29.63
C THR A 107 -7.98 -18.44 28.95
N LEU A 108 -6.99 -17.92 28.21
CA LEU A 108 -7.23 -16.88 27.22
C LEU A 108 -8.25 -17.45 26.23
N LEU A 109 -9.42 -16.82 26.19
CA LEU A 109 -10.37 -16.75 25.08
C LEU A 109 -10.35 -17.97 24.15
N THR A 110 -11.40 -18.77 24.24
CA THR A 110 -11.88 -19.63 23.14
C THR A 110 -11.62 -18.93 21.80
N PRO A 111 -10.98 -19.57 20.81
CA PRO A 111 -10.81 -18.96 19.50
C PRO A 111 -12.18 -18.54 19.00
N SER A 112 -12.42 -17.22 19.00
CA SER A 112 -13.63 -16.64 18.44
C SER A 112 -13.71 -17.12 17.01
N HIS A 113 -14.85 -17.69 16.67
CA HIS A 113 -15.17 -18.20 15.34
C HIS A 113 -14.55 -17.31 14.28
N THR A 114 -13.60 -17.87 13.51
CA THR A 114 -13.23 -17.31 12.21
C THR A 114 -14.55 -16.99 11.52
N PRO A 115 -14.80 -15.75 11.04
CA PRO A 115 -16.04 -15.44 10.38
C PRO A 115 -16.15 -16.42 9.22
N THR A 116 -17.05 -17.39 9.37
CA THR A 116 -17.41 -18.28 8.28
C THR A 116 -17.90 -17.32 7.21
N SER A 117 -17.27 -17.32 6.04
CA SER A 117 -17.65 -16.46 4.92
C SER A 117 -19.10 -16.80 4.55
N THR A 118 -20.05 -16.15 5.21
CA THR A 118 -21.47 -16.34 4.97
C THR A 118 -21.69 -15.80 3.58
N ASN A 119 -21.84 -16.69 2.60
CA ASN A 119 -22.23 -16.33 1.25
C ASN A 119 -23.45 -15.41 1.39
N PRO A 120 -23.40 -14.13 0.97
CA PRO A 120 -24.54 -13.26 1.08
C PRO A 120 -25.75 -13.93 0.41
N PRO A 121 -26.95 -13.89 1.03
CA PRO A 121 -28.12 -14.62 0.54
C PRO A 121 -28.55 -14.19 -0.87
N SER A 122 -28.10 -13.02 -1.33
CA SER A 122 -28.31 -12.54 -2.70
C SER A 122 -27.25 -13.02 -3.69
N GLY A 123 -26.14 -13.65 -3.27
CA GLY A 123 -24.97 -13.97 -4.11
C GLY A 123 -23.87 -12.90 -4.05
N TYR A 124 -22.80 -13.04 -4.83
CA TYR A 124 -21.74 -12.03 -4.93
C TYR A 124 -22.01 -11.04 -6.06
N ILE A 125 -21.61 -9.78 -5.90
CA ILE A 125 -21.84 -8.73 -6.91
C ILE A 125 -20.71 -8.72 -7.95
N TYR A 126 -19.55 -9.27 -7.60
CA TYR A 126 -18.38 -9.38 -8.47
C TYR A 126 -17.94 -10.83 -8.67
N GLU A 127 -17.49 -11.12 -9.88
CA GLU A 127 -16.87 -12.38 -10.27
C GLU A 127 -15.56 -12.13 -11.02
N ILE A 128 -14.79 -13.20 -11.29
CA ILE A 128 -13.60 -13.12 -12.12
C ILE A 128 -14.01 -12.83 -13.56
N GLN A 129 -13.38 -11.85 -14.17
CA GLN A 129 -13.61 -11.50 -15.56
C GLN A 129 -13.28 -12.69 -16.48
N ALA A 130 -14.11 -12.93 -17.48
CA ALA A 130 -13.84 -13.97 -18.47
C ALA A 130 -12.48 -13.74 -19.14
N GLY A 131 -11.65 -14.80 -19.18
CA GLY A 131 -10.27 -14.73 -19.68
C GLY A 131 -9.21 -14.48 -18.61
N SER A 132 -9.59 -14.22 -17.35
CA SER A 132 -8.69 -14.24 -16.19
C SER A 132 -8.79 -15.58 -15.42
N PRO A 133 -7.70 -16.04 -14.77
CA PRO A 133 -6.36 -15.46 -14.73
C PRO A 133 -5.62 -15.69 -16.05
N TYR A 134 -4.69 -14.78 -16.37
CA TYR A 134 -3.68 -15.03 -17.39
C TYR A 134 -2.29 -14.70 -16.85
N TYR A 135 -1.29 -15.39 -17.40
CA TYR A 135 0.06 -15.44 -16.89
C TYR A 135 1.02 -14.84 -17.90
N ILE A 136 1.77 -13.84 -17.49
CA ILE A 136 2.71 -13.12 -18.35
C ILE A 136 4.05 -12.93 -17.65
N SER A 137 5.05 -12.55 -18.42
CA SER A 137 6.31 -12.06 -17.90
C SER A 137 6.11 -10.70 -17.23
N ASN A 138 6.88 -10.45 -16.19
CA ASN A 138 6.96 -9.18 -15.49
C ASN A 138 7.26 -8.04 -16.48
N LEU A 139 6.21 -7.27 -16.78
CA LEU A 139 6.26 -6.13 -17.69
C LEU A 139 6.53 -4.82 -16.96
N TYR A 140 6.15 -4.74 -15.68
CA TYR A 140 6.10 -3.49 -14.93
C TYR A 140 7.36 -3.20 -14.10
N TYR A 141 8.16 -4.24 -13.81
CA TYR A 141 9.44 -4.14 -13.09
C TYR A 141 10.58 -4.84 -13.85
N PRO A 142 10.92 -4.39 -15.08
CA PRO A 142 11.94 -5.04 -15.90
C PRO A 142 13.32 -5.11 -15.21
N GLU A 143 13.61 -4.17 -14.31
CA GLU A 143 14.84 -4.13 -13.51
C GLU A 143 14.96 -5.30 -12.53
N LYS A 144 13.83 -5.86 -12.08
CA LYS A 144 13.82 -7.03 -11.20
C LYS A 144 13.88 -8.33 -11.99
N GLY A 145 13.42 -8.34 -13.23
CA GLY A 145 13.42 -9.52 -14.09
C GLY A 145 12.78 -10.73 -13.41
N CYS A 146 13.54 -11.83 -13.32
CA CYS A 146 13.16 -13.08 -12.65
C CYS A 146 13.24 -13.00 -11.12
N ASN A 147 13.77 -11.93 -10.54
CA ASN A 147 13.87 -11.77 -9.08
C ASN A 147 12.60 -11.12 -8.49
N TRP A 148 11.45 -11.43 -9.06
CA TRP A 148 10.16 -10.90 -8.64
C TRP A 148 9.04 -11.80 -9.13
N MET A 149 8.00 -11.95 -8.31
CA MET A 149 6.72 -12.53 -8.70
C MET A 149 5.60 -11.74 -8.04
N GLY A 150 4.51 -11.49 -8.78
CA GLY A 150 3.39 -10.71 -8.27
C GLY A 150 2.06 -11.08 -8.89
N VAL A 151 1.00 -10.66 -8.21
CA VAL A 151 -0.38 -10.76 -8.71
C VAL A 151 -0.98 -9.37 -8.74
N GLY A 152 -1.61 -9.01 -9.85
CA GLY A 152 -2.27 -7.71 -10.01
C GLY A 152 -3.44 -7.81 -10.97
N GLY A 153 -4.09 -6.68 -11.20
CA GLY A 153 -5.22 -6.59 -12.12
C GLY A 153 -6.10 -5.41 -11.81
N GLN A 154 -7.32 -5.42 -12.35
CA GLN A 154 -8.26 -4.32 -12.24
C GLN A 154 -9.67 -4.81 -11.89
N VAL A 155 -10.48 -3.89 -11.41
CA VAL A 155 -11.91 -4.13 -11.13
C VAL A 155 -12.74 -3.20 -11.99
N VAL A 156 -13.71 -3.77 -12.70
CA VAL A 156 -14.61 -3.02 -13.59
C VAL A 156 -16.07 -3.29 -13.27
N ASP A 157 -16.93 -2.33 -13.60
CA ASP A 157 -18.37 -2.47 -13.51
C ASP A 157 -18.95 -3.19 -14.76
N MET A 158 -20.27 -3.32 -14.82
CA MET A 158 -20.98 -3.97 -15.94
C MET A 158 -20.80 -3.25 -17.29
N SER A 159 -20.40 -1.97 -17.27
CA SER A 159 -20.09 -1.18 -18.47
C SER A 159 -18.61 -1.23 -18.85
N GLY A 160 -17.78 -1.91 -18.05
CA GLY A 160 -16.33 -1.94 -18.21
C GLY A 160 -15.63 -0.72 -17.63
N ALA A 161 -16.34 0.15 -16.89
CA ALA A 161 -15.73 1.32 -16.27
C ALA A 161 -14.94 0.92 -15.01
N PRO A 162 -13.80 1.57 -14.74
CA PRO A 162 -12.94 1.23 -13.61
C PRO A 162 -13.61 1.58 -12.27
N VAL A 163 -13.62 0.63 -11.34
CA VAL A 163 -14.14 0.81 -9.98
C VAL A 163 -12.98 0.93 -9.00
N THR A 164 -12.85 2.09 -8.35
CA THR A 164 -11.80 2.37 -7.37
C THR A 164 -12.33 2.36 -5.94
N GLY A 165 -11.43 2.32 -4.95
CA GLY A 165 -11.80 2.36 -3.53
C GLY A 165 -12.38 1.06 -2.94
N LEU A 166 -12.33 -0.05 -3.68
CA LEU A 166 -12.60 -1.39 -3.17
C LEU A 166 -11.33 -2.04 -2.63
N ILE A 167 -11.48 -2.94 -1.66
CA ILE A 167 -10.37 -3.63 -1.02
C ILE A 167 -10.19 -5.00 -1.67
N ILE A 168 -8.96 -5.32 -2.05
CA ILE A 168 -8.58 -6.68 -2.44
C ILE A 168 -7.87 -7.31 -1.25
N ARG A 169 -8.27 -8.53 -0.90
CA ARG A 169 -7.65 -9.35 0.13
C ARG A 169 -6.97 -10.55 -0.51
N LEU A 170 -5.67 -10.67 -0.27
CA LEU A 170 -4.83 -11.79 -0.69
C LEU A 170 -4.49 -12.63 0.55
N GLY A 171 -4.87 -13.91 0.53
CA GLY A 171 -4.50 -14.85 1.58
C GLY A 171 -3.98 -16.16 1.03
N GLY A 172 -3.62 -17.05 1.96
CA GLY A 172 -3.11 -18.38 1.64
C GLY A 172 -1.66 -18.58 2.05
N ALA A 173 -0.99 -19.47 1.33
CA ALA A 173 0.37 -19.88 1.60
C ALA A 173 1.14 -20.03 0.28
N LEU A 174 2.39 -19.56 0.27
CA LEU A 174 3.34 -19.80 -0.80
C LEU A 174 4.62 -20.35 -0.16
N THR A 175 5.38 -21.19 -0.88
CA THR A 175 6.61 -21.77 -0.34
C THR A 175 7.56 -20.68 0.13
N GLY A 176 7.82 -20.62 1.44
CA GLY A 176 8.66 -19.59 2.07
C GLY A 176 7.92 -18.31 2.51
N LEU A 177 6.61 -18.21 2.27
CA LEU A 177 5.79 -17.06 2.65
C LEU A 177 4.40 -17.48 3.15
N GLN A 178 4.13 -17.26 4.44
CA GLN A 178 2.82 -17.47 5.05
C GLN A 178 2.04 -16.16 5.13
N LEU A 179 0.86 -16.09 4.51
CA LEU A 179 0.01 -14.90 4.50
C LEU A 179 -1.04 -14.96 5.62
N SER A 180 -0.54 -14.91 6.85
CA SER A 180 -1.36 -14.86 8.07
C SER A 180 -0.84 -13.75 9.00
N PRO A 181 -1.44 -12.54 8.98
CA PRO A 181 -2.73 -12.19 8.38
C PRO A 181 -2.68 -12.02 6.84
N PRO A 182 -3.84 -12.11 6.14
CA PRO A 182 -3.95 -11.80 4.71
C PRO A 182 -3.49 -10.38 4.38
N LEU A 183 -2.85 -10.18 3.22
CA LEU A 183 -2.52 -8.84 2.73
C LEU A 183 -3.76 -8.15 2.18
N LEU A 184 -3.75 -6.83 2.28
CA LEU A 184 -4.78 -5.96 1.71
C LEU A 184 -4.14 -5.00 0.71
N SER A 185 -4.85 -4.75 -0.38
CA SER A 185 -4.53 -3.70 -1.36
C SER A 185 -5.84 -3.00 -1.74
N LEU A 186 -5.73 -1.84 -2.38
CA LEU A 186 -6.88 -1.02 -2.75
C LEU A 186 -6.91 -0.84 -4.26
N THR A 187 -8.07 -1.01 -4.87
CA THR A 187 -8.25 -0.73 -6.30
C THR A 187 -7.99 0.75 -6.59
N GLY A 188 -7.12 1.03 -7.55
CA GLY A 188 -6.72 2.38 -7.97
C GLY A 188 -5.36 2.84 -7.44
N VAL A 189 -4.64 2.00 -6.69
CA VAL A 189 -3.27 2.32 -6.20
C VAL A 189 -2.16 1.83 -7.11
N ALA A 190 -2.47 0.94 -8.07
CA ALA A 190 -1.51 0.40 -9.03
C ALA A 190 -1.88 0.80 -10.47
N PRO A 191 -1.60 2.05 -10.90
CA PRO A 191 -2.06 2.58 -12.19
C PRO A 191 -1.51 1.84 -13.41
N ASN A 192 -0.42 1.09 -13.24
CA ASN A 192 0.16 0.22 -14.26
C ASN A 192 -0.83 -0.82 -14.81
N TYR A 193 -1.84 -1.20 -14.00
CA TYR A 193 -2.89 -2.17 -14.34
C TYR A 193 -4.20 -1.51 -14.81
N GLY A 194 -4.24 -0.18 -14.91
CA GLY A 194 -5.45 0.59 -15.20
C GLY A 194 -5.88 1.49 -14.04
N GLN A 195 -6.93 2.30 -14.26
CA GLN A 195 -7.39 3.29 -13.27
C GLN A 195 -7.89 2.65 -11.96
N SER A 196 -8.39 1.41 -12.01
CA SER A 196 -8.79 0.59 -10.84
C SER A 196 -7.76 -0.46 -10.46
N GLY A 197 -6.52 -0.30 -10.92
CA GLY A 197 -5.47 -1.29 -10.76
C GLY A 197 -5.08 -1.56 -9.30
N TYR A 198 -4.79 -2.83 -9.00
CA TYR A 198 -4.22 -3.28 -7.74
C TYR A 198 -3.03 -4.21 -8.01
N GLU A 199 -2.16 -4.34 -7.02
CA GLU A 199 -1.00 -5.24 -7.08
C GLU A 199 -0.63 -5.76 -5.70
N PHE A 200 -0.09 -6.98 -5.67
CA PHE A 200 0.66 -7.57 -4.58
C PHE A 200 1.97 -8.15 -5.11
N THR A 201 3.08 -7.83 -4.44
CA THR A 201 4.32 -8.59 -4.58
C THR A 201 4.23 -9.86 -3.75
N LEU A 202 4.42 -11.01 -4.39
CA LEU A 202 4.31 -12.34 -3.76
C LEU A 202 5.66 -12.87 -3.32
N ALA A 203 6.70 -12.73 -4.14
CA ALA A 203 8.03 -13.26 -3.83
C ALA A 203 9.13 -12.52 -4.60
N ASP A 204 10.37 -12.74 -4.19
CA ASP A 204 11.59 -12.32 -4.87
C ASP A 204 12.04 -13.29 -5.97
N LYS A 205 11.24 -14.32 -6.28
CA LYS A 205 11.44 -15.23 -7.41
C LYS A 205 10.15 -16.00 -7.75
N PRO A 206 9.96 -16.41 -9.03
CA PRO A 206 8.90 -17.30 -9.44
C PRO A 206 8.91 -18.58 -8.62
N THR A 207 7.78 -18.89 -8.03
CA THR A 207 7.62 -20.05 -7.16
C THR A 207 6.32 -20.74 -7.52
N ALA A 208 6.40 -22.02 -7.90
CA ALA A 208 5.22 -22.78 -8.28
C ALA A 208 4.36 -23.13 -7.06
N SER A 209 3.05 -23.01 -7.22
CA SER A 209 2.06 -23.43 -6.23
C SER A 209 0.73 -23.74 -6.91
N ILE A 210 -0.08 -24.59 -6.28
CA ILE A 210 -1.36 -25.03 -6.83
C ILE A 210 -2.47 -24.66 -5.84
N ALA A 211 -3.37 -23.79 -6.27
CA ALA A 211 -4.54 -23.33 -5.51
C ALA A 211 -4.27 -22.94 -4.04
N SER A 212 -3.04 -22.51 -3.72
CA SER A 212 -2.61 -22.25 -2.35
C SER A 212 -2.75 -20.78 -1.95
N LEU A 213 -2.86 -19.89 -2.94
CA LEU A 213 -3.16 -18.48 -2.79
C LEU A 213 -4.57 -18.20 -3.29
N TRP A 214 -5.23 -17.21 -2.69
CA TRP A 214 -6.56 -16.78 -3.07
C TRP A 214 -6.74 -15.27 -2.98
N LEU A 215 -7.58 -14.72 -3.86
CA LEU A 215 -8.03 -13.33 -3.83
C LEU A 215 -9.50 -13.23 -3.47
N GLN A 216 -9.87 -12.15 -2.78
CA GLN A 216 -11.24 -11.80 -2.50
C GLN A 216 -11.43 -10.28 -2.55
N LEU A 217 -12.54 -9.83 -3.12
CA LEU A 217 -12.93 -8.43 -3.20
C LEU A 217 -13.84 -8.09 -2.02
N LEU A 218 -13.62 -6.94 -1.38
CA LEU A 218 -14.40 -6.45 -0.26
C LEU A 218 -14.75 -4.96 -0.45
N ASP A 219 -15.81 -4.52 0.21
CA ASP A 219 -16.12 -3.10 0.36
C ASP A 219 -15.30 -2.44 1.48
N GLN A 220 -15.55 -1.15 1.72
CA GLN A 220 -14.88 -0.36 2.76
C GLN A 220 -15.27 -0.80 4.19
N ALA A 221 -16.36 -1.54 4.36
CA ALA A 221 -16.79 -2.11 5.63
C ALA A 221 -16.21 -3.53 5.85
N GLY A 222 -15.44 -4.07 4.90
CA GLY A 222 -14.89 -5.42 4.95
C GLY A 222 -15.91 -6.50 4.61
N ILE A 223 -17.04 -6.15 4.00
CA ILE A 223 -18.03 -7.11 3.49
C ILE A 223 -17.52 -7.68 2.17
N ALA A 224 -17.56 -9.01 2.05
CA ALA A 224 -17.14 -9.71 0.84
C ALA A 224 -18.09 -9.42 -0.33
N LEU A 225 -17.54 -8.85 -1.40
CA LEU A 225 -18.22 -8.56 -2.66
C LEU A 225 -18.03 -9.67 -3.70
N SER A 226 -17.00 -10.52 -3.53
CA SER A 226 -16.75 -11.71 -4.32
C SER A 226 -16.45 -12.94 -3.45
N ARG A 227 -16.55 -14.13 -4.07
CA ARG A 227 -16.01 -15.37 -3.48
C ARG A 227 -14.48 -15.33 -3.46
N GLN A 228 -13.88 -16.15 -2.61
CA GLN A 228 -12.45 -16.42 -2.71
C GLN A 228 -12.16 -17.14 -4.02
N PHE A 229 -11.22 -16.59 -4.79
CA PHE A 229 -10.73 -17.19 -6.02
C PHE A 229 -9.31 -17.67 -5.82
N SER A 230 -9.12 -18.99 -5.75
CA SER A 230 -7.80 -19.60 -5.68
C SER A 230 -7.14 -19.65 -7.05
N PHE A 231 -5.84 -19.45 -7.11
CA PHE A 231 -5.06 -19.45 -8.34
C PHE A 231 -3.72 -20.16 -8.17
N ASP A 232 -3.17 -20.60 -9.30
CA ASP A 232 -1.86 -21.25 -9.37
C ASP A 232 -0.77 -20.22 -9.64
N THR A 233 0.45 -20.53 -9.20
CA THR A 233 1.67 -19.80 -9.54
C THR A 233 2.68 -20.72 -10.19
N PHE A 234 3.65 -20.14 -10.89
CA PHE A 234 4.59 -20.86 -11.76
C PHE A 234 6.05 -20.59 -11.37
N ALA A 235 6.93 -21.52 -11.70
CA ALA A 235 8.38 -21.36 -11.50
C ALA A 235 9.06 -20.77 -12.74
N GLU A 236 8.35 -20.69 -13.86
CA GLU A 236 8.81 -20.09 -15.12
C GLU A 236 8.83 -18.55 -15.02
N CYS A 237 9.95 -17.94 -15.43
CA CYS A 237 10.13 -16.48 -15.44
C CYS A 237 9.11 -15.78 -16.35
N GLU A 238 8.69 -16.45 -17.42
CA GLU A 238 7.73 -15.94 -18.40
C GLU A 238 6.29 -15.91 -17.87
N LYS A 239 6.07 -16.40 -16.63
CA LYS A 239 4.76 -16.48 -15.96
C LYS A 239 4.81 -15.91 -14.53
N ASN A 240 5.74 -15.01 -14.26
CA ASN A 240 5.96 -14.45 -12.92
C ASN A 240 5.03 -13.28 -12.58
N LEU A 241 4.19 -12.83 -13.51
CA LEU A 241 3.13 -11.87 -13.28
C LEU A 241 1.76 -12.51 -13.59
N ILE A 242 0.93 -12.62 -12.55
CA ILE A 242 -0.43 -13.17 -12.64
C ILE A 242 -1.41 -12.00 -12.74
N ILE A 243 -2.21 -11.95 -13.81
CA ILE A 243 -3.26 -10.93 -13.96
C ILE A 243 -4.63 -11.51 -13.68
N ILE A 244 -5.32 -10.94 -12.71
CA ILE A 244 -6.66 -11.35 -12.28
C ILE A 244 -7.55 -10.12 -12.26
N ASN A 245 -8.57 -10.10 -13.12
CA ASN A 245 -9.52 -9.00 -13.13
C ASN A 245 -10.86 -9.43 -12.54
N PHE A 246 -11.55 -8.49 -11.92
CA PHE A 246 -12.92 -8.67 -11.43
C PHE A 246 -13.89 -7.84 -12.27
N THR A 247 -15.07 -8.39 -12.53
CA THR A 247 -16.17 -7.69 -13.22
C THR A 247 -17.42 -7.76 -12.35
N GLN A 248 -18.17 -6.66 -12.32
CA GLN A 248 -19.50 -6.66 -11.73
C GLN A 248 -20.46 -7.48 -12.60
N VAL A 249 -21.34 -8.27 -11.96
CA VAL A 249 -22.29 -9.16 -12.65
C VAL A 249 -23.76 -8.83 -12.37
N ARG A 250 -24.06 -7.91 -11.43
CA ARG A 250 -25.42 -7.53 -11.04
C ARG A 250 -25.48 -6.22 -10.26
#